data_AF-A0A231P2D9-F1
#
_entry.id   AF-A0A231P2D9-F1
#
_cell.length_a   1.000
_cell.length_b   1.000
_cell.length_c   1.000
_cell.angle_alpha   90.00
_cell.angle_beta   90.00
_cell.angle_gamma   90.00
#
_symmetry.space_group_name_H-M   'P 1'
#
loop_
_entity.id
_entity.type
_entity.pdbx_description
1 polymer ?
#
loop_
_entity_poly.entity_id
_entity_poly.type
_entity_poly.pdbx_seq_one_letter_code
_entity_poly.pdbx_strand_id
1 'polypeptide(L)'
;MPRVIMVLLDGLAAATARQCLSYPQALEEAGEAQYAELMCFLPPLSRPAYTTLLCGLPPAQTGIFHNGDSRPCPAPTIFFRAQNAGLVTAAAAYYWMSELCNTSPFDPARHRLTNTPGMPIEHGLFYSNDAYPDDELFHDAAALCQCFAPDLLLVHSMGIDHAGHCFGVDSREYRDAARHADGLLARWLPLWLGHGYSVLITSDHGMDEDHGHNDNTEATRRVPLWLLGPAWKNQTMPSRQTGIADLVLRVLGLAVDGQST
;
A
#
# COMPACT_ATOMS: atom_id res chain seq x y z
N MET A 1 -5.88 20.21 5.47
CA MET A 1 -6.34 19.24 4.45
C MET A 1 -6.25 17.85 5.03
N PRO A 2 -7.04 16.86 4.58
CA PRO A 2 -6.96 15.51 5.11
C PRO A 2 -5.59 14.92 4.80
N ARG A 3 -5.02 14.18 5.75
CA ARG A 3 -3.75 13.46 5.57
C ARG A 3 -4.06 11.98 5.43
N VAL A 4 -3.36 11.30 4.52
CA VAL A 4 -3.60 9.89 4.20
C VAL A 4 -2.37 9.06 4.49
N ILE A 5 -2.56 7.94 5.19
CA ILE A 5 -1.61 6.84 5.23
C ILE A 5 -2.19 5.67 4.45
N MET A 6 -1.47 5.20 3.45
CA MET A 6 -1.75 3.96 2.75
C MET A 6 -0.85 2.88 3.33
N VAL A 7 -1.43 1.90 4.01
CA VAL A 7 -0.73 0.70 4.46
C VAL A 7 -0.98 -0.40 3.43
N LEU A 8 0.09 -0.83 2.77
CA LEU A 8 0.09 -1.92 1.81
C LEU A 8 0.77 -3.13 2.45
N LEU A 9 -0.03 -4.14 2.78
CA LEU A 9 0.42 -5.41 3.35
C LEU A 9 0.57 -6.39 2.18
N ASP A 10 1.77 -6.48 1.62
CA ASP A 10 2.04 -7.23 0.39
C ASP A 10 1.64 -8.71 0.52
N GLY A 11 1.03 -9.24 -0.54
CA GLY A 11 0.67 -10.64 -0.63
C GLY A 11 -0.39 -11.10 0.37
N LEU A 12 -1.12 -10.20 1.06
CA LEU A 12 -2.19 -10.54 2.00
C LEU A 12 -3.51 -10.88 1.30
N ALA A 13 -3.89 -12.16 1.32
CA ALA A 13 -5.19 -12.64 0.87
C ALA A 13 -6.33 -12.19 1.81
N ALA A 14 -7.49 -11.84 1.25
CA ALA A 14 -8.64 -11.37 2.01
C ALA A 14 -9.15 -12.39 3.06
N ALA A 15 -9.13 -13.68 2.73
CA ALA A 15 -9.53 -14.74 3.66
C ALA A 15 -8.65 -14.76 4.91
N THR A 16 -7.32 -14.70 4.73
CA THR A 16 -6.36 -14.61 5.83
C THR A 16 -6.50 -13.30 6.58
N ALA A 17 -6.78 -12.20 5.87
CA ALA A 17 -7.04 -10.90 6.48
C ALA A 17 -8.23 -10.96 7.45
N ARG A 18 -9.38 -11.50 7.00
CA ARG A 18 -10.56 -11.71 7.86
C ARG A 18 -10.29 -12.66 9.02
N GLN A 19 -9.41 -13.64 8.84
CA GLN A 19 -9.07 -14.58 9.91
C GLN A 19 -8.13 -13.97 10.95
N CYS A 20 -7.18 -13.13 10.55
CA CYS A 20 -6.01 -12.79 11.37
C CYS A 20 -5.93 -11.32 11.81
N LEU A 21 -6.55 -10.39 11.08
CA LEU A 21 -6.45 -8.95 11.38
C LEU A 21 -7.59 -8.54 12.32
N SER A 22 -7.42 -8.84 13.60
CA SER A 22 -8.44 -8.63 14.63
C SER A 22 -8.63 -7.15 14.99
N TYR A 23 -7.58 -6.33 14.90
CA TYR A 23 -7.64 -4.92 15.29
C TYR A 23 -8.51 -4.07 14.35
N PRO A 24 -8.31 -4.06 13.02
CA PRO A 24 -9.21 -3.31 12.13
C PRO A 24 -10.64 -3.87 12.13
N GLN A 25 -10.82 -5.16 12.40
CA GLN A 25 -12.15 -5.76 12.60
C GLN A 25 -12.84 -5.27 13.88
N ALA A 26 -12.10 -5.08 14.99
CA ALA A 26 -12.67 -4.48 16.19
C ALA A 26 -13.14 -3.03 15.93
N LEU A 27 -12.40 -2.27 15.11
CA LEU A 27 -12.82 -0.94 14.68
C LEU A 27 -14.02 -0.98 13.72
N GLU A 28 -14.15 -2.02 12.90
CA GLU A 28 -15.34 -2.27 12.07
C GLU A 28 -16.57 -2.53 12.95
N GLU A 29 -16.46 -3.41 13.95
CA GLU A 29 -17.55 -3.68 14.91
C GLU A 29 -17.97 -2.44 15.70
N ALA A 30 -17.03 -1.54 15.99
CA ALA A 30 -17.29 -0.25 16.62
C ALA A 30 -17.89 0.81 15.66
N GLY A 31 -18.01 0.53 14.37
CA GLY A 31 -18.45 1.48 13.35
C GLY A 31 -17.43 2.58 13.02
N GLU A 32 -16.17 2.37 13.37
CA GLU A 32 -15.03 3.28 13.15
C GLU A 32 -14.22 2.95 11.89
N ALA A 33 -14.40 1.75 11.33
CA ALA A 33 -13.81 1.31 10.07
C ALA A 33 -14.87 0.82 9.09
N GLN A 34 -14.58 0.93 7.80
CA GLN A 34 -15.34 0.30 6.72
C GLN A 34 -14.48 -0.78 6.07
N TYR A 35 -15.10 -1.90 5.69
CA TYR A 35 -14.44 -3.02 5.01
C TYR A 35 -15.05 -3.27 3.63
N ALA A 36 -14.19 -3.63 2.68
CA ALA A 36 -14.57 -4.18 1.39
C ALA A 36 -13.52 -5.20 0.93
N GLU A 37 -13.88 -6.00 -0.07
CA GLU A 37 -12.94 -6.86 -0.78
C GLU A 37 -12.80 -6.38 -2.21
N LEU A 38 -11.57 -6.38 -2.70
CA LEU A 38 -11.25 -6.04 -4.08
C LEU A 38 -10.67 -7.24 -4.80
N MET A 39 -10.71 -7.16 -6.12
CA MET A 39 -10.08 -8.14 -7.00
C MET A 39 -8.82 -7.52 -7.62
N CYS A 40 -7.68 -8.18 -7.41
CA CYS A 40 -6.41 -7.87 -8.05
C CYS A 40 -6.50 -8.09 -9.56
N PHE A 41 -5.79 -7.25 -10.30
CA PHE A 41 -5.69 -7.39 -11.75
C PHE A 41 -4.81 -8.57 -12.14
N LEU A 42 -4.91 -8.96 -13.41
CA LEU A 42 -4.00 -9.94 -13.98
C LEU A 42 -2.87 -9.22 -14.72
N PRO A 43 -1.62 -9.72 -14.62
CA PRO A 43 -1.19 -10.79 -13.71
C PRO A 43 -1.16 -10.30 -12.24
N PRO A 44 -1.41 -11.16 -11.23
CA PRO A 44 -1.43 -10.77 -9.82
C PRO A 44 0.00 -10.66 -9.26
N LEU A 45 0.82 -9.86 -9.93
CA LEU A 45 2.22 -9.64 -9.59
C LEU A 45 2.38 -8.29 -8.89
N SER A 46 3.31 -8.21 -7.94
CA SER A 46 3.48 -7.05 -7.08
C SER A 46 3.75 -5.77 -7.86
N ARG A 47 4.75 -5.74 -8.76
CA ARG A 47 5.08 -4.51 -9.50
C ARG A 47 3.94 -4.00 -10.41
N PRO A 48 3.27 -4.84 -11.21
CA PRO A 48 2.04 -4.46 -11.92
C PRO A 48 0.92 -3.94 -10.98
N ALA A 49 0.73 -4.60 -9.84
CA ALA A 49 -0.30 -4.22 -8.86
C ALA A 49 0.04 -2.88 -8.17
N TYR A 50 1.28 -2.68 -7.72
CA TYR A 50 1.76 -1.39 -7.19
C TYR A 50 1.51 -0.25 -8.18
N THR A 51 1.88 -0.46 -9.45
CA THR A 51 1.66 0.53 -10.51
C THR A 51 0.18 0.88 -10.60
N THR A 52 -0.69 -0.12 -10.58
CA THR A 52 -2.15 0.05 -10.64
C THR A 52 -2.68 0.82 -9.43
N LEU A 53 -2.26 0.46 -8.23
CA LEU A 53 -2.66 1.12 -6.98
C LEU A 53 -2.22 2.59 -6.96
N LEU A 54 -1.04 2.88 -7.53
CA LEU A 54 -0.45 4.23 -7.55
C LEU A 54 -1.00 5.14 -8.65
N CYS A 55 -1.43 4.61 -9.80
CA CYS A 55 -1.89 5.45 -10.93
C CYS A 55 -3.34 5.23 -11.35
N GLY A 56 -4.01 4.20 -10.81
CA GLY A 56 -5.41 3.88 -11.13
C GLY A 56 -5.62 3.22 -12.50
N LEU A 57 -4.55 2.85 -13.21
CA LEU A 57 -4.65 2.19 -14.52
C LEU A 57 -4.28 0.70 -14.42
N PRO A 58 -5.01 -0.22 -15.09
CA PRO A 58 -4.70 -1.64 -15.07
C PRO A 58 -3.42 -1.95 -15.87
N PRO A 59 -2.79 -3.14 -15.67
CA PRO A 59 -1.57 -3.55 -16.39
C PRO A 59 -1.67 -3.43 -17.92
N ALA A 60 -2.85 -3.72 -18.48
CA ALA A 60 -3.11 -3.59 -19.92
C ALA A 60 -2.96 -2.16 -20.47
N GLN A 61 -3.08 -1.14 -19.62
CA GLN A 61 -2.91 0.27 -20.00
C GLN A 61 -1.54 0.81 -19.59
N THR A 62 -0.98 0.36 -18.47
CA THR A 62 0.37 0.78 -18.04
C THR A 62 1.47 0.10 -18.87
N GLY A 63 1.21 -1.11 -19.37
CA GLY A 63 2.19 -1.93 -20.07
C GLY A 63 3.22 -2.60 -19.15
N ILE A 64 3.11 -2.45 -17.83
CA ILE A 64 3.95 -3.13 -16.84
C ILE A 64 3.28 -4.46 -16.49
N PHE A 65 3.85 -5.57 -16.98
CA PHE A 65 3.27 -6.92 -16.85
C PHE A 65 4.11 -7.89 -16.01
N HIS A 66 5.31 -7.51 -15.57
CA HIS A 66 6.15 -8.40 -14.79
C HIS A 66 7.04 -7.64 -13.79
N ASN A 67 7.44 -8.33 -12.72
CA ASN A 67 8.23 -7.76 -11.62
C ASN A 67 9.61 -7.23 -12.05
N GLY A 68 10.21 -7.81 -13.09
CA GLY A 68 11.52 -7.37 -13.61
C GLY A 68 11.51 -6.07 -14.44
N ASP A 69 10.35 -5.44 -14.68
CA ASP A 69 10.29 -4.20 -15.48
C ASP A 69 10.59 -2.98 -14.61
N SER A 70 11.85 -2.60 -14.50
CA SER A 70 12.28 -1.56 -13.55
C SER A 70 11.84 -0.15 -13.92
N ARG A 71 11.21 0.07 -15.09
CA ARG A 71 10.84 1.41 -15.57
C ARG A 71 9.98 2.21 -14.55
N PRO A 72 10.05 3.55 -14.57
CA PRO A 72 9.10 4.39 -13.85
C PRO A 72 7.66 4.17 -14.31
N CYS A 73 6.70 4.50 -13.45
CA CYS A 73 5.29 4.47 -13.79
C CYS A 73 5.04 5.40 -15.01
N PRO A 74 4.39 4.90 -16.07
CA PRO A 74 4.18 5.68 -17.29
C PRO A 74 3.04 6.70 -17.17
N ALA A 75 2.28 6.64 -16.09
CA ALA A 75 1.21 7.56 -15.78
C ALA A 75 1.53 8.29 -14.47
N PRO A 76 1.02 9.51 -14.28
CA PRO A 76 1.16 10.22 -13.03
C PRO A 76 0.63 9.41 -11.83
N THR A 77 1.49 9.17 -10.85
CA THR A 77 1.12 8.48 -9.61
C THR A 77 0.42 9.41 -8.62
N ILE A 78 -0.25 8.86 -7.60
CA ILE A 78 -0.80 9.63 -6.47
C ILE A 78 0.27 10.51 -5.82
N PHE A 79 1.51 10.03 -5.75
CA PHE A 79 2.66 10.76 -5.23
C PHE A 79 3.03 11.94 -6.12
N PHE A 80 3.13 11.73 -7.43
CA PHE A 80 3.38 12.81 -8.38
C PHE A 80 2.28 13.88 -8.34
N ARG A 81 1.01 13.47 -8.24
CA ARG A 81 -0.14 14.38 -8.17
C ARG A 81 -0.14 15.17 -6.87
N ALA A 82 0.08 14.51 -5.73
CA ALA A 82 0.16 15.16 -4.42
C ALA A 82 1.31 16.16 -4.35
N GLN A 83 2.50 15.75 -4.79
CA GLN A 83 3.68 16.60 -4.79
C GLN A 83 3.49 17.85 -5.68
N ASN A 84 2.91 17.71 -6.87
CA ASN A 84 2.64 18.87 -7.75
C ASN A 84 1.58 19.81 -7.17
N ALA A 85 0.74 19.34 -6.25
CA ALA A 85 -0.21 20.17 -5.51
C ALA A 85 0.43 20.82 -4.27
N GLY A 86 1.74 20.64 -4.04
CA GLY A 86 2.47 21.19 -2.90
C GLY A 86 2.25 20.44 -1.60
N LEU A 87 1.75 19.20 -1.66
CA LEU A 87 1.58 18.33 -0.49
C LEU A 87 2.88 17.60 -0.17
N VAL A 88 3.14 17.38 1.13
CA VAL A 88 4.32 16.64 1.58
C VAL A 88 4.10 15.14 1.39
N THR A 89 5.00 14.48 0.70
CA THR A 89 4.90 13.05 0.40
C THR A 89 6.01 12.23 1.04
N ALA A 90 5.66 11.03 1.52
CA ALA A 90 6.64 10.13 2.10
C ALA A 90 6.35 8.64 1.81
N ALA A 91 7.38 7.80 1.89
CA ALA A 91 7.23 6.35 1.84
C ALA A 91 8.27 5.61 2.68
N ALA A 92 7.81 4.67 3.50
CA ALA A 92 8.63 3.58 4.03
C ALA A 92 8.24 2.32 3.26
N ALA A 93 9.10 1.84 2.35
CA ALA A 93 8.66 0.88 1.34
C ALA A 93 9.80 0.08 0.68
N TYR A 94 9.43 -1.07 0.09
CA TYR A 94 10.32 -1.79 -0.82
C TYR A 94 10.75 -0.89 -2.00
N TYR A 95 12.01 -1.01 -2.42
CA TYR A 95 12.65 -0.08 -3.35
C TYR A 95 11.96 0.06 -4.71
N TRP A 96 11.17 -0.92 -5.14
CA TRP A 96 10.37 -0.83 -6.37
C TRP A 96 9.43 0.38 -6.37
N MET A 97 8.94 0.81 -5.20
CA MET A 97 8.14 2.04 -5.07
C MET A 97 8.96 3.28 -5.42
N SER A 98 10.25 3.32 -5.06
CA SER A 98 11.17 4.39 -5.47
C SER A 98 11.41 4.37 -6.97
N GLU A 99 11.53 3.19 -7.58
CA GLU A 99 11.71 3.08 -9.04
C GLU A 99 10.46 3.52 -9.81
N LEU A 100 9.28 3.11 -9.35
CA LEU A 100 8.01 3.47 -9.97
C LEU A 100 7.72 4.98 -9.86
N CYS A 101 8.06 5.62 -8.74
CA CYS A 101 7.70 7.01 -8.47
C CYS A 101 8.82 8.02 -8.75
N ASN A 102 10.07 7.69 -8.42
CA ASN A 102 11.17 8.64 -8.39
C ASN A 102 12.20 8.37 -9.50
N THR A 103 12.96 7.28 -9.41
CA THR A 103 14.10 7.04 -10.30
C THR A 103 14.45 5.56 -10.45
N SER A 104 14.76 5.16 -11.68
CA SER A 104 15.23 3.81 -12.03
C SER A 104 16.52 3.90 -12.87
N PRO A 105 17.50 3.01 -12.66
CA PRO A 105 17.48 1.92 -11.68
C PRO A 105 17.70 2.44 -10.24
N PHE A 106 17.23 1.67 -9.26
CA PHE A 106 17.52 1.96 -7.85
C PHE A 106 18.99 1.73 -7.51
N ASP A 107 19.61 2.71 -6.85
CA ASP A 107 20.95 2.61 -6.27
C ASP A 107 20.81 2.70 -4.74
N PRO A 108 21.00 1.59 -3.99
CA PRO A 108 20.83 1.58 -2.55
C PRO A 108 21.68 2.61 -1.80
N ALA A 109 22.89 2.91 -2.27
CA ALA A 109 23.78 3.86 -1.60
C ALA A 109 23.30 5.30 -1.72
N ARG A 110 22.50 5.59 -2.76
CA ARG A 110 22.02 6.94 -3.07
C ARG A 110 20.55 7.14 -2.71
N HIS A 111 19.73 6.11 -2.91
CA HIS A 111 18.29 6.24 -2.93
C HIS A 111 17.62 5.66 -1.68
N ARG A 112 18.30 4.81 -0.87
CA ARG A 112 17.74 4.24 0.37
C ARG A 112 17.17 5.32 1.30
N LEU A 113 17.92 6.41 1.49
CA LEU A 113 17.48 7.56 2.26
C LEU A 113 17.20 8.70 1.29
N THR A 114 15.93 8.94 0.99
CA THR A 114 15.51 10.05 0.14
C THR A 114 15.01 11.20 1.02
N ASN A 115 15.56 12.39 0.82
CA ASN A 115 15.08 13.64 1.40
C ASN A 115 15.33 14.75 0.37
N THR A 116 14.56 14.67 -0.71
CA THR A 116 14.81 15.43 -1.93
C THR A 116 13.52 16.16 -2.34
N PRO A 117 13.34 17.41 -1.89
CA PRO A 117 12.19 18.22 -2.28
C PRO A 117 12.04 18.28 -3.80
N GLY A 118 10.81 18.17 -4.29
CA GLY A 118 10.54 18.15 -5.75
C GLY A 118 10.43 16.75 -6.36
N MET A 119 10.81 15.68 -5.65
CA MET A 119 10.56 14.31 -6.10
C MET A 119 9.14 13.85 -5.75
N PRO A 120 8.47 13.02 -6.57
CA PRO A 120 7.13 12.51 -6.26
C PRO A 120 6.99 11.91 -4.86
N ILE A 121 7.97 11.11 -4.42
CA ILE A 121 8.16 10.75 -3.00
C ILE A 121 9.34 11.60 -2.48
N GLU A 122 9.04 12.66 -1.74
CA GLU A 122 10.04 13.62 -1.25
C GLU A 122 10.89 13.05 -0.12
N HIS A 123 10.26 12.30 0.79
CA HIS A 123 10.91 11.69 1.95
C HIS A 123 10.74 10.17 1.93
N GLY A 124 11.85 9.43 1.82
CA GLY A 124 11.81 7.98 1.62
C GLY A 124 12.80 7.21 2.48
N LEU A 125 12.35 6.09 3.03
CA LEU A 125 13.17 5.06 3.64
C LEU A 125 12.91 3.75 2.89
N PHE A 126 13.83 3.38 2.00
CA PHE A 126 13.65 2.25 1.09
C PHE A 126 14.52 1.05 1.42
N TYR A 127 13.92 -0.14 1.47
CA TYR A 127 14.61 -1.40 1.70
C TYR A 127 14.57 -2.29 0.44
N SER A 128 15.50 -3.24 0.36
CA SER A 128 15.68 -4.11 -0.81
C SER A 128 15.88 -5.58 -0.45
N ASN A 129 15.64 -5.95 0.81
CA ASN A 129 15.65 -7.33 1.27
C ASN A 129 14.20 -7.73 1.53
N ASP A 130 13.75 -8.84 0.92
CA ASP A 130 12.37 -9.32 1.05
C ASP A 130 12.05 -9.72 2.50
N ALA A 131 13.07 -10.14 3.27
CA ALA A 131 12.98 -10.46 4.69
C ALA A 131 13.24 -9.25 5.63
N TYR A 132 13.08 -8.01 5.14
CA TYR A 132 13.21 -6.83 6.01
C TYR A 132 12.15 -6.87 7.11
N PRO A 133 12.52 -6.72 8.40
CA PRO A 133 11.56 -6.87 9.49
C PRO A 133 10.46 -5.81 9.44
N ASP A 134 9.20 -6.26 9.49
CA ASP A 134 8.04 -5.36 9.50
C ASP A 134 8.08 -4.40 10.72
N ASP A 135 8.63 -4.81 11.86
CA ASP A 135 8.81 -3.91 13.01
C ASP A 135 9.65 -2.68 12.64
N GLU A 136 10.78 -2.88 11.96
CA GLU A 136 11.67 -1.80 11.54
C GLU A 136 11.04 -0.95 10.44
N LEU A 137 10.28 -1.56 9.53
CA LEU A 137 9.51 -0.82 8.54
C LEU A 137 8.47 0.10 9.17
N PHE A 138 7.74 -0.38 10.19
CA PHE A 138 6.77 0.47 10.89
C PHE A 138 7.47 1.53 11.75
N HIS A 139 8.67 1.28 12.28
CA HIS A 139 9.52 2.32 12.88
C HIS A 139 9.93 3.38 11.85
N ASP A 140 10.33 2.96 10.64
CA ASP A 140 10.69 3.85 9.53
C ASP A 140 9.49 4.76 9.17
N ALA A 141 8.29 4.20 9.06
CA ALA A 141 7.06 4.97 8.84
C ALA A 141 6.76 5.96 9.97
N ALA A 142 6.91 5.54 11.23
CA ALA A 142 6.72 6.40 12.40
C ALA A 142 7.74 7.55 12.43
N ALA A 143 9.00 7.29 12.07
CA ALA A 143 10.04 8.31 11.96
C ALA A 143 9.71 9.33 10.87
N LEU A 144 9.24 8.89 9.69
CA LEU A 144 8.79 9.79 8.62
C LEU A 144 7.61 10.66 9.08
N CYS A 145 6.62 10.08 9.76
CA CYS A 145 5.52 10.83 10.37
C CYS A 145 6.01 11.91 11.34
N GLN A 146 6.95 11.56 12.22
CA GLN A 146 7.46 12.47 13.25
C GLN A 146 8.32 13.61 12.66
N CYS A 147 9.14 13.31 11.66
CA CYS A 147 10.08 14.26 11.08
C CYS A 147 9.43 15.21 10.06
N PHE A 148 8.46 14.72 9.29
CA PHE A 148 7.97 15.44 8.10
C PHE A 148 6.46 15.68 8.11
N ALA A 149 5.70 15.01 8.98
CA ALA A 149 4.24 15.12 9.06
C ALA A 149 3.54 15.07 7.67
N PRO A 150 3.85 14.06 6.84
CA PRO A 150 3.44 14.01 5.43
C PRO A 150 1.92 14.08 5.27
N ASP A 151 1.47 14.65 4.16
CA ASP A 151 0.07 14.63 3.74
C ASP A 151 -0.32 13.30 3.09
N LEU A 152 0.64 12.64 2.42
CA LEU A 152 0.49 11.29 1.88
C LEU A 152 1.71 10.43 2.27
N LEU A 153 1.47 9.35 3.01
CA LEU A 153 2.48 8.36 3.40
C LEU A 153 2.10 6.97 2.88
N LEU A 154 3.06 6.27 2.27
CA LEU A 154 2.97 4.82 2.03
C LEU A 154 3.78 4.06 3.10
N VAL A 155 3.17 3.05 3.69
CA VAL A 155 3.80 2.05 4.56
C VAL A 155 3.63 0.70 3.87
N HIS A 156 4.71 0.11 3.37
CA HIS A 156 4.65 -1.05 2.49
C HIS A 156 5.48 -2.22 3.03
N SER A 157 4.80 -3.24 3.57
CA SER A 157 5.41 -4.41 4.23
C SER A 157 5.41 -5.66 3.36
N MET A 158 6.57 -6.32 3.26
CA MET A 158 6.73 -7.58 2.53
C MET A 158 6.60 -8.83 3.41
N GLY A 159 6.48 -8.70 4.75
CA GLY A 159 6.59 -9.85 5.66
C GLY A 159 5.57 -10.97 5.40
N ILE A 160 4.35 -10.62 5.00
CA ILE A 160 3.29 -11.59 4.69
C ILE A 160 3.57 -12.30 3.36
N ASP A 161 3.87 -11.56 2.29
CA ASP A 161 4.27 -12.12 1.00
C ASP A 161 5.51 -13.03 1.12
N HIS A 162 6.55 -12.58 1.82
CA HIS A 162 7.76 -13.36 2.06
C HIS A 162 7.46 -14.69 2.77
N ALA A 163 6.60 -14.67 3.80
CA ALA A 163 6.15 -15.88 4.47
C ALA A 163 5.33 -16.77 3.54
N GLY A 164 4.50 -16.18 2.68
CA GLY A 164 3.71 -16.90 1.67
C GLY A 164 4.59 -17.63 0.65
N HIS A 165 5.65 -16.99 0.16
CA HIS A 165 6.62 -17.64 -0.73
C HIS A 165 7.42 -18.76 -0.03
N CYS A 166 7.70 -18.61 1.25
CA CYS A 166 8.45 -19.62 1.99
C CYS A 166 7.60 -20.83 2.38
N PHE A 167 6.31 -20.63 2.69
CA PHE A 167 5.49 -21.63 3.38
C PHE A 167 4.09 -21.86 2.79
N GLY A 168 3.61 -21.01 1.88
CA GLY A 168 2.28 -21.10 1.26
C GLY A 168 1.17 -20.46 2.09
N VAL A 169 0.03 -20.19 1.44
CA VAL A 169 -1.12 -19.48 2.03
C VAL A 169 -1.76 -20.19 3.23
N ASP A 170 -1.75 -21.53 3.23
CA ASP A 170 -2.37 -22.35 4.28
C ASP A 170 -1.47 -22.61 5.49
N SER A 171 -0.23 -22.11 5.44
CA SER A 171 0.75 -22.31 6.50
C SER A 171 0.40 -21.57 7.79
N ARG A 172 0.97 -22.06 8.89
CA ARG A 172 0.91 -21.34 10.16
C ARG A 172 1.72 -20.04 10.07
N GLU A 173 2.84 -20.09 9.36
CA GLU A 173 3.82 -19.02 9.19
C GLU A 173 3.20 -17.81 8.48
N TYR A 174 2.47 -18.03 7.39
CA TYR A 174 1.74 -16.98 6.69
C TYR A 174 0.68 -16.31 7.59
N ARG A 175 -0.09 -17.12 8.35
CA ARG A 175 -1.04 -16.58 9.33
C ARG A 175 -0.37 -15.85 10.50
N ASP A 176 0.77 -16.34 10.98
CA ASP A 176 1.52 -15.71 12.06
C ASP A 176 2.13 -14.38 11.59
N ALA A 177 2.58 -14.27 10.33
CA ALA A 177 2.98 -13.00 9.71
C ALA A 177 1.80 -12.01 9.63
N ALA A 178 0.60 -12.47 9.22
CA ALA A 178 -0.59 -11.62 9.21
C ALA A 178 -1.00 -11.14 10.63
N ARG A 179 -0.90 -12.00 11.65
CA ARG A 179 -1.12 -11.61 13.06
C ARG A 179 -0.07 -10.65 13.58
N HIS A 180 1.18 -10.79 13.13
CA HIS A 180 2.25 -9.85 13.47
C HIS A 180 1.94 -8.46 12.91
N ALA A 181 1.55 -8.38 11.64
CA ALA A 181 1.07 -7.15 11.02
C ALA A 181 -0.14 -6.55 11.78
N ASP A 182 -1.10 -7.38 12.22
CA ASP A 182 -2.22 -6.93 13.07
C ASP A 182 -1.75 -6.29 14.39
N GLY A 183 -0.75 -6.89 15.06
CA GLY A 183 -0.15 -6.33 16.27
C GLY A 183 0.56 -4.98 16.03
N LEU A 184 1.23 -4.83 14.89
CA LEU A 184 1.84 -3.57 14.47
C LEU A 184 0.77 -2.51 14.16
N LEU A 185 -0.29 -2.89 13.45
CA LEU A 185 -1.45 -2.01 13.20
C LEU A 185 -2.07 -1.54 14.52
N ALA A 186 -2.31 -2.45 15.48
CA ALA A 186 -2.86 -2.11 16.79
C ALA A 186 -1.99 -1.12 17.58
N ARG A 187 -0.67 -1.16 17.38
CA ARG A 187 0.28 -0.21 18.00
C ARG A 187 0.23 1.16 17.33
N TRP A 188 0.25 1.22 16.01
CA TRP A 188 0.52 2.45 15.26
C TRP A 188 -0.72 3.19 14.79
N LEU A 189 -1.80 2.48 14.43
CA LEU A 189 -3.04 3.08 13.94
C LEU A 189 -3.65 4.09 14.93
N PRO A 190 -3.77 3.82 16.26
CA PRO A 190 -4.32 4.81 17.19
C PRO A 190 -3.55 6.13 17.17
N LEU A 191 -2.22 6.06 17.05
CA LEU A 191 -1.35 7.23 17.04
C LEU A 191 -1.54 8.04 15.75
N TRP A 192 -1.57 7.38 14.59
CA TRP A 192 -1.82 8.03 13.31
C TRP A 192 -3.21 8.66 13.25
N LEU A 193 -4.25 7.93 13.65
CA LEU A 193 -5.63 8.45 13.73
C LEU A 193 -5.71 9.63 14.70
N GLY A 194 -5.05 9.54 15.86
CA GLY A 194 -4.96 10.63 16.85
C GLY A 194 -4.24 11.88 16.33
N HIS A 195 -3.29 11.71 15.40
CA HIS A 195 -2.65 12.81 14.67
C HIS A 195 -3.48 13.31 13.48
N GLY A 196 -4.71 12.83 13.29
CA GLY A 196 -5.62 13.30 12.25
C GLY A 196 -5.32 12.72 10.86
N TYR A 197 -4.58 11.62 10.78
CA TYR A 197 -4.50 10.83 9.55
C TYR A 197 -5.78 10.03 9.35
N SER A 198 -6.16 9.87 8.09
CA SER A 198 -7.08 8.85 7.62
C SER A 198 -6.25 7.71 7.03
N VAL A 199 -6.52 6.48 7.45
CA VAL A 199 -5.71 5.31 7.06
C VAL A 199 -6.50 4.40 6.13
N LEU A 200 -5.86 3.94 5.06
CA LEU A 200 -6.33 2.88 4.18
C LEU A 200 -5.40 1.67 4.36
N ILE A 201 -5.94 0.47 4.54
CA ILE A 201 -5.18 -0.78 4.66
C ILE A 201 -5.62 -1.71 3.54
N THR A 202 -4.68 -2.19 2.73
CA THR A 202 -5.00 -3.11 1.62
C THR A 202 -3.82 -4.02 1.28
N SER A 203 -4.03 -4.88 0.29
CA SER A 203 -3.00 -5.69 -0.34
C SER A 203 -2.99 -5.46 -1.86
N ASP A 204 -1.86 -5.77 -2.47
CA ASP A 204 -1.67 -5.77 -3.91
C ASP A 204 -2.15 -7.09 -4.54
N HIS A 205 -1.85 -8.24 -3.94
CA HIS A 205 -2.35 -9.58 -4.30
C HIS A 205 -2.48 -10.49 -3.06
N GLY A 206 -2.82 -11.76 -3.28
CA GLY A 206 -2.79 -12.81 -2.26
C GLY A 206 -1.70 -13.86 -2.56
N MET A 207 -1.88 -15.10 -2.08
CA MET A 207 -0.92 -16.20 -2.23
C MET A 207 -1.69 -17.50 -2.48
N ASP A 208 -1.13 -18.43 -3.26
CA ASP A 208 -1.67 -19.76 -3.50
C ASP A 208 -1.03 -20.84 -2.61
N GLU A 209 -1.51 -22.07 -2.76
CA GLU A 209 -1.01 -23.26 -2.07
C GLU A 209 0.36 -23.73 -2.60
N ASP A 210 0.75 -23.30 -3.81
CA ASP A 210 2.04 -23.60 -4.45
C ASP A 210 3.10 -22.54 -4.12
N HIS A 211 2.83 -21.67 -3.15
CA HIS A 211 3.71 -20.60 -2.67
C HIS A 211 4.00 -19.53 -3.73
N GLY A 212 3.07 -19.36 -4.67
CA GLY A 212 3.10 -18.35 -5.71
C GLY A 212 1.85 -17.47 -5.71
N HIS A 213 1.82 -16.57 -6.69
CA HIS A 213 0.67 -15.68 -6.91
C HIS A 213 0.52 -15.37 -8.41
N ASN A 214 0.99 -16.29 -9.26
CA ASN A 214 1.07 -16.10 -10.71
C ASN A 214 -0.17 -16.62 -11.47
N ASP A 215 -1.17 -17.10 -10.73
CA ASP A 215 -2.34 -17.75 -11.29
C ASP A 215 -3.58 -16.85 -11.32
N ASN A 216 -4.72 -17.40 -11.71
CA ASN A 216 -5.99 -16.69 -11.74
C ASN A 216 -6.98 -17.33 -10.76
N THR A 217 -6.56 -17.47 -9.51
CA THR A 217 -7.41 -17.98 -8.44
C THR A 217 -7.96 -16.85 -7.57
N GLU A 218 -8.96 -17.19 -6.76
CA GLU A 218 -9.49 -16.26 -5.77
C GLU A 218 -8.47 -15.99 -4.66
N ALA A 219 -7.68 -17.00 -4.27
CA ALA A 219 -6.66 -16.89 -3.23
C ALA A 219 -5.57 -15.87 -3.58
N THR A 220 -5.13 -15.84 -4.85
CA THR A 220 -4.10 -14.93 -5.33
C THR A 220 -4.62 -13.54 -5.69
N ARG A 221 -5.94 -13.38 -5.86
CA ARG A 221 -6.51 -12.13 -6.37
C ARG A 221 -7.42 -11.39 -5.41
N ARG A 222 -8.09 -12.05 -4.47
CA ARG A 222 -9.01 -11.38 -3.56
C ARG A 222 -8.26 -10.76 -2.39
N VAL A 223 -8.32 -9.44 -2.28
CA VAL A 223 -7.55 -8.66 -1.31
C VAL A 223 -8.45 -7.82 -0.41
N PRO A 224 -8.05 -7.56 0.85
CA PRO A 224 -8.84 -6.74 1.76
C PRO A 224 -8.71 -5.25 1.43
N LEU A 225 -9.71 -4.47 1.83
CA LEU A 225 -9.65 -3.02 1.93
C LEU A 225 -10.33 -2.58 3.22
N TRP A 226 -9.59 -1.96 4.14
CA TRP A 226 -10.16 -1.22 5.26
C TRP A 226 -9.91 0.28 5.09
N LEU A 227 -10.93 1.08 5.43
CA LEU A 227 -10.83 2.53 5.53
C LEU A 227 -11.14 2.97 6.97
N LEU A 228 -10.20 3.69 7.59
CA LEU A 228 -10.27 4.13 8.98
C LEU A 228 -10.05 5.64 9.10
N GLY A 229 -10.88 6.29 9.90
CA GLY A 229 -10.82 7.74 10.13
C GLY A 229 -11.83 8.55 9.31
N PRO A 230 -12.04 9.83 9.69
CA PRO A 230 -13.22 10.60 9.30
C PRO A 230 -13.28 10.97 7.82
N ALA A 231 -12.14 11.07 7.12
CA ALA A 231 -12.12 11.53 5.72
C ALA A 231 -12.79 10.53 4.76
N TRP A 232 -12.95 9.27 5.17
CA TRP A 232 -13.57 8.21 4.37
C TRP A 232 -15.10 8.14 4.52
N LYS A 233 -15.69 8.77 5.55
CA LYS A 233 -17.13 8.60 5.88
C LYS A 233 -18.07 8.95 4.74
N ASN A 234 -17.69 9.92 3.90
CA ASN A 234 -18.50 10.37 2.75
C ASN A 234 -17.93 9.88 1.40
N GLN A 235 -16.96 8.97 1.42
CA GLN A 235 -16.35 8.43 0.21
C GLN A 235 -17.03 7.13 -0.19
N THR A 236 -17.25 6.96 -1.48
CA THR A 236 -17.70 5.68 -2.03
C THR A 236 -16.51 4.72 -2.11
N MET A 237 -16.66 3.54 -1.51
CA MET A 237 -15.70 2.44 -1.64
C MET A 237 -15.52 2.07 -3.12
N PRO A 238 -14.27 1.89 -3.60
CA PRO A 238 -14.03 1.41 -4.95
C PRO A 238 -14.47 -0.05 -5.07
N SER A 239 -14.92 -0.45 -6.25
CA SER A 239 -15.25 -1.85 -6.57
C SER A 239 -14.07 -2.64 -7.17
N ARG A 240 -12.96 -1.95 -7.46
CA ARG A 240 -11.75 -2.49 -8.10
C ARG A 240 -10.52 -1.76 -7.57
N GLN A 241 -9.35 -2.41 -7.58
CA GLN A 241 -8.08 -1.80 -7.17
C GLN A 241 -7.72 -0.53 -7.96
N THR A 242 -8.13 -0.38 -9.22
CA THR A 242 -7.92 0.84 -10.01
C THR A 242 -8.57 2.07 -9.38
N GLY A 243 -9.64 1.89 -8.59
CA GLY A 243 -10.31 2.98 -7.91
C GLY A 243 -9.61 3.46 -6.64
N ILE A 244 -8.54 2.79 -6.18
CA ILE A 244 -7.79 3.19 -4.98
C ILE A 244 -7.07 4.53 -5.20
N ALA A 245 -6.40 4.71 -6.33
CA ALA A 245 -5.73 5.98 -6.66
C ALA A 245 -6.71 7.15 -6.61
N ASP A 246 -7.86 7.02 -7.28
CA ASP A 246 -8.91 8.03 -7.30
C ASP A 246 -9.48 8.31 -5.89
N LEU A 247 -9.67 7.26 -5.09
CA LEU A 247 -10.15 7.39 -3.72
C LEU A 247 -9.17 8.21 -2.87
N VAL A 248 -7.86 7.92 -2.96
CA VAL A 248 -6.82 8.65 -2.24
C VAL A 248 -6.77 10.12 -2.71
N LEU A 249 -6.79 10.36 -4.02
CA LEU A 249 -6.76 11.71 -4.58
C LEU A 249 -7.98 12.54 -4.14
N ARG A 250 -9.19 11.98 -4.16
CA ARG A 250 -10.39 12.67 -3.67
C ARG A 250 -10.28 13.06 -2.20
N VAL A 251 -9.73 12.19 -1.36
CA VAL A 251 -9.52 12.51 0.06
C VAL A 251 -8.46 13.59 0.26
N LEU A 252 -7.41 13.60 -0.54
CA LEU A 252 -6.42 14.68 -0.54
C LEU A 252 -6.96 15.99 -1.15
N GLY A 253 -8.20 16.01 -1.66
CA GLY A 253 -8.81 17.18 -2.29
C GLY A 253 -8.27 17.48 -3.69
N LEU A 254 -7.72 16.47 -4.36
CA LEU A 254 -7.12 16.58 -5.69
C LEU A 254 -8.09 16.10 -6.77
N ALA A 255 -7.94 16.68 -7.97
CA ALA A 255 -8.73 16.29 -9.12
C ALA A 255 -8.42 14.85 -9.57
N VAL A 256 -9.45 14.16 -10.04
CA VAL A 256 -9.36 12.80 -10.60
C VAL A 256 -9.69 12.87 -12.09
N ASP A 257 -8.87 12.22 -12.91
CA ASP A 257 -9.06 12.20 -14.35
C ASP A 257 -10.40 11.53 -14.70
N GLY A 258 -11.29 12.24 -15.40
CA GLY A 258 -12.64 11.77 -15.76
C GLY A 258 -13.80 12.30 -14.91
N GLN A 259 -13.54 13.12 -13.88
CA GLN A 259 -14.55 13.94 -13.21
C GLN A 259 -14.33 15.42 -13.55
N SER A 260 -14.97 15.90 -14.61
CA SER A 260 -15.19 17.34 -14.77
C SER A 260 -16.09 17.82 -13.65
N THR A 261 -15.67 18.89 -12.96
CA THR A 261 -16.49 19.70 -12.06
C THR A 261 -17.82 20.11 -12.69
#